data_AF-A0A417C1I9-F1
#
_entry.id   AF-A0A417C1I9-F1
#
_cell.length_a   1.000
_cell.length_b   1.000
_cell.length_c   1.000
_cell.angle_alpha   90.00
_cell.angle_beta   90.00
_cell.angle_gamma   90.00
#
_symmetry.space_group_name_H-M   'P 1'
#
loop_
_entity.id
_entity.type
_entity.pdbx_description
1 polymer ?
#
loop_
_entity_poly.entity_id
_entity_poly.type
_entity_poly.pdbx_seq_one_letter_code
_entity_poly.pdbx_strand_id
1 'polypeptide(L)'
;MEEIKSIRISELKDFKNHPFHVQQDIELCALMKSIEDEGVIVPLLVRPNPDGEGYEVIAGHRRKADAGWAGLAEVPAVIRELDDDQAIVAMVDSVRP
;
A
#
# COMPACT_ATOMS: atom_id res chain seq x y z
N MET A 1 14.51 -10.32 -0.86
CA MET A 1 13.69 -11.28 -0.09
C MET A 1 12.36 -10.59 0.17
N GLU A 2 11.23 -11.21 -0.12
CA GLU A 2 9.90 -10.61 0.10
C GLU A 2 9.36 -11.14 1.43
N GLU A 3 9.14 -10.25 2.40
CA GLU A 3 8.65 -10.61 3.74
C GLU A 3 7.32 -9.93 4.01
N ILE A 4 6.28 -10.70 4.36
CA ILE A 4 4.97 -10.16 4.74
C ILE A 4 4.98 -9.89 6.24
N LYS A 5 4.72 -8.63 6.63
CA LYS A 5 4.57 -8.21 8.02
C LYS A 5 3.33 -7.35 8.19
N SER A 6 2.70 -7.45 9.36
CA SER A 6 1.68 -6.49 9.77
C SER A 6 2.37 -5.20 10.22
N ILE A 7 2.09 -4.10 9.53
CA ILE A 7 2.68 -2.79 9.82
C ILE A 7 1.56 -1.84 10.22
N ARG A 8 1.83 -1.01 11.23
CA ARG A 8 0.88 0.02 11.66
C ARG A 8 0.69 1.04 10.56
N ILE A 9 -0.55 1.43 10.31
CA ILE A 9 -0.87 2.45 9.29
C ILE A 9 -0.14 3.77 9.59
N SER A 10 0.10 4.08 10.87
CA SER A 10 0.86 5.26 11.32
C SER A 10 2.34 5.24 10.92
N GLU A 11 2.94 4.08 10.68
CA GLU A 11 4.34 3.93 10.27
C GLU A 11 4.50 3.89 8.74
N LEU A 12 3.38 3.79 8.01
CA LEU A 12 3.33 3.76 6.55
C LEU A 12 3.30 5.18 5.98
N LYS A 13 4.40 5.60 5.38
CA LYS A 13 4.54 6.85 4.64
C LYS A 13 4.19 6.66 3.18
N ASP A 14 3.57 7.65 2.58
CA ASP A 14 3.24 7.63 1.16
C ASP A 14 4.48 7.98 0.33
N PHE A 15 4.64 7.33 -0.83
CA PHE A 15 5.78 7.58 -1.71
C PHE A 15 5.66 8.98 -2.34
N LYS A 16 6.65 9.85 -2.11
CA LYS A 16 6.62 11.27 -2.50
C LYS A 16 6.36 11.53 -3.99
N ASN A 17 6.74 10.58 -4.86
CA ASN A 17 6.66 10.70 -6.31
C ASN A 17 5.47 9.96 -6.91
N HIS A 18 4.33 9.86 -6.22
CA HIS A 18 3.16 9.15 -6.74
C HIS A 18 2.31 10.06 -7.67
N PRO A 19 2.38 9.95 -9.01
CA PRO A 19 1.58 10.77 -9.95
C PRO A 19 0.07 10.48 -9.95
N PHE A 20 -0.38 9.39 -9.32
CA PHE A 20 -1.80 9.02 -9.38
C PHE A 20 -2.54 9.53 -8.14
N HIS A 21 -3.54 10.37 -8.36
CA HIS A 21 -4.58 10.64 -7.38
C HIS A 21 -5.55 9.46 -7.32
N VAL A 22 -6.00 9.10 -6.12
CA VAL A 22 -7.06 8.10 -5.94
C VAL A 22 -8.34 8.63 -6.60
N GLN A 23 -8.64 8.11 -7.78
CA GLN A 23 -9.90 8.39 -8.47
C GLN A 23 -10.97 7.45 -7.89
N GLN A 24 -12.00 8.05 -7.27
CA GLN A 24 -13.11 7.33 -6.65
C GLN A 24 -14.03 6.79 -7.74
N ASP A 25 -13.65 5.67 -8.32
CA ASP A 25 -14.46 4.93 -9.29
C ASP A 25 -15.26 3.80 -8.62
N ILE A 26 -16.30 3.31 -9.30
CA ILE A 26 -17.20 2.25 -8.83
C ILE A 26 -16.43 0.97 -8.40
N GLU A 27 -15.27 0.71 -9.01
CA GLU A 27 -14.36 -0.37 -8.62
C GLU A 27 -13.76 -0.18 -7.23
N LEU A 28 -13.57 1.06 -6.75
CA LEU A 28 -13.17 1.33 -5.37
C LEU A 28 -14.23 0.81 -4.40
N CYS A 29 -15.51 1.08 -4.68
CA CYS A 29 -16.60 0.67 -3.80
C CYS A 29 -16.74 -0.86 -3.72
N ALA A 30 -16.52 -1.58 -4.84
CA ALA A 30 -16.54 -3.03 -4.83
C ALA A 30 -15.38 -3.61 -4.01
N LEU A 31 -14.18 -3.02 -4.12
CA LEU A 31 -13.01 -3.42 -3.35
C LEU A 31 -13.18 -3.13 -1.85
N MET A 32 -13.69 -1.94 -1.51
CA MET A 32 -13.95 -1.52 -0.13
C MET A 32 -14.93 -2.49 0.55
N LYS A 33 -16.00 -2.89 -0.15
CA LYS A 33 -16.99 -3.83 0.37
C LYS A 33 -16.40 -5.22 0.62
N SER A 34 -15.46 -5.66 -0.23
CA SER A 34 -14.73 -6.92 -0.03
C SER A 34 -13.74 -6.84 1.13
N ILE A 35 -13.13 -5.67 1.35
CA ILE A 35 -12.21 -5.43 2.48
C ILE A 35 -12.97 -5.36 3.81
N GLU A 36 -14.20 -4.83 3.82
CA GLU A 36 -15.07 -4.88 5.01
C GLU A 36 -15.53 -6.30 5.35
N ASP A 37 -15.84 -7.13 4.34
CA ASP A 37 -16.41 -8.48 4.56
C ASP A 37 -15.34 -9.53 4.89
N GLU A 38 -14.19 -9.50 4.20
CA GLU A 38 -13.11 -10.50 4.35
C GLU A 38 -11.78 -9.94 4.90
N GLY A 39 -11.66 -8.62 5.10
CA GLY A 39 -10.41 -7.97 5.48
C GLY A 39 -9.47 -7.70 4.30
N VAL A 40 -8.23 -7.29 4.60
CA VAL A 40 -7.23 -7.00 3.57
C VAL A 40 -6.62 -8.31 3.04
N ILE A 41 -7.21 -8.85 1.98
CA ILE A 41 -6.74 -10.08 1.32
C ILE A 41 -5.38 -9.88 0.64
N VAL A 42 -5.19 -8.71 0.01
CA VAL A 42 -3.97 -8.39 -0.74
C VAL A 42 -3.10 -7.43 0.07
N PRO A 43 -1.90 -7.85 0.50
CA PRO A 43 -1.01 -6.99 1.27
C PRO A 43 -0.54 -5.78 0.46
N LEU A 44 -0.15 -4.72 1.16
CA LEU A 44 0.43 -3.53 0.55
C LEU A 44 1.88 -3.79 0.15
N LEU A 45 2.37 -3.16 -0.91
CA LEU A 45 3.79 -3.23 -1.23
C LEU A 45 4.49 -2.04 -0.60
N VAL A 46 5.43 -2.32 0.30
CA VAL A 46 6.18 -1.29 1.01
C VAL A 46 7.67 -1.55 0.87
N ARG A 47 8.46 -0.49 0.94
CA ARG A 47 9.91 -0.58 1.09
C ARG A 47 10.35 0.01 2.43
N PRO A 48 11.41 -0.50 3.05
CA PRO A 48 12.00 0.15 4.20
C PRO A 48 12.48 1.55 3.79
N ASN A 49 12.21 2.56 4.61
CA ASN A 49 12.59 3.93 4.31
C ASN A 49 14.14 4.07 4.37
N PRO A 50 14.80 4.47 3.28
CA PRO A 50 16.26 4.65 3.28
C PRO A 50 16.71 5.84 4.14
N ASP A 51 15.83 6.83 4.38
CA ASP A 51 16.13 8.07 5.11
C ASP A 51 15.80 8.01 6.61
N GLY A 52 15.32 6.88 7.15
CA GLY A 52 15.06 6.76 8.59
C GLY A 52 13.95 5.77 8.95
N GLU A 53 13.15 6.10 9.97
CA GLU A 53 12.12 5.19 10.50
C GLU A 53 10.83 5.16 9.67
N GLY A 54 10.21 3.98 9.65
CA GLY A 54 8.97 3.67 8.95
C GLY A 54 9.18 2.96 7.61
N TYR A 55 8.09 2.88 6.85
CA TYR A 55 8.05 2.21 5.56
C TYR A 55 7.39 3.11 4.52
N GLU A 56 7.91 3.10 3.29
CA GLU A 56 7.29 3.81 2.18
C GLU A 56 6.38 2.87 1.39
N VAL A 57 5.12 3.27 1.22
CA VAL A 57 4.14 2.53 0.43
C VAL A 57 4.43 2.79 -1.04
N ILE A 58 4.89 1.75 -1.74
CA ILE A 58 5.14 1.80 -3.18
C ILE A 58 3.85 1.55 -3.95
N ALA A 59 3.04 0.58 -3.51
CA ALA A 59 1.76 0.27 -4.11
C ALA A 59 0.71 -0.12 -3.06
N GLY A 60 -0.56 0.14 -3.39
CA GLY A 60 -1.69 -0.13 -2.49
C GLY A 60 -2.14 1.06 -1.65
N HIS A 61 -1.85 2.30 -2.07
CA HIS A 61 -2.34 3.53 -1.42
C HIS A 61 -3.86 3.54 -1.18
N ARG A 62 -4.65 3.01 -2.14
CA ARG A 62 -6.11 2.85 -2.00
C ARG A 62 -6.48 1.92 -0.84
N ARG A 63 -5.80 0.77 -0.71
CA ARG A 63 -6.03 -0.19 0.38
C ARG A 63 -5.58 0.36 1.73
N LYS A 64 -4.49 1.13 1.78
CA LYS A 64 -4.08 1.86 3.00
C LYS A 64 -5.21 2.77 3.46
N ALA A 65 -5.79 3.54 2.51
CA ALA A 65 -6.91 4.41 2.80
C ALA A 65 -8.12 3.59 3.29
N ASP A 66 -8.55 2.58 2.53
CA ASP A 66 -9.70 1.72 2.89
C ASP A 66 -9.52 1.05 4.27
N ALA A 67 -8.32 0.57 4.58
CA ALA A 67 -8.01 0.01 5.90
C ALA A 67 -8.10 1.06 7.02
N GLY A 68 -7.68 2.30 6.76
CA GLY A 68 -7.90 3.42 7.66
C GLY A 68 -9.39 3.75 7.84
N TRP A 69 -10.17 3.71 6.76
CA TRP A 69 -11.63 3.89 6.80
C TRP A 69 -12.34 2.77 7.58
N ALA A 70 -11.88 1.53 7.41
CA ALA A 70 -12.35 0.36 8.13
C ALA A 70 -11.95 0.35 9.62
N GLY A 71 -11.12 1.30 10.07
CA GLY A 71 -10.66 1.40 11.45
C GLY A 71 -9.61 0.36 11.85
N LEU A 72 -8.89 -0.20 10.88
CA LEU A 72 -7.79 -1.13 11.15
C LEU A 72 -6.57 -0.37 11.70
N ALA A 73 -5.97 -0.88 12.78
CA ALA A 73 -4.75 -0.32 13.34
C ALA A 73 -3.49 -0.75 12.54
N GLU A 74 -3.56 -1.95 11.95
CA GLU A 74 -2.44 -2.63 11.30
C GLU A 74 -2.92 -3.21 9.98
N VAL A 75 -2.04 -3.22 8.99
CA VAL A 75 -2.32 -3.80 7.67
C VAL A 75 -1.20 -4.74 7.25
N PRO A 76 -1.52 -5.86 6.57
CA PRO A 76 -0.50 -6.72 6.03
C PRO A 76 0.23 -6.01 4.89
N ALA A 77 1.55 -5.95 4.97
CA ALA A 77 2.41 -5.32 3.98
C ALA A 77 3.60 -6.23 3.63
N VAL A 78 3.87 -6.38 2.34
CA VAL A 78 5.06 -7.01 1.79
C VAL A 78 6.18 -5.98 1.80
N ILE A 79 7.19 -6.22 2.64
CA ILE A 79 8.42 -5.44 2.67
C ILE A 79 9.32 -5.96 1.56
N ARG A 80 9.65 -5.07 0.63
CA ARG A 80 10.57 -5.34 -0.47
C ARG A 80 11.67 -4.28 -0.50
N GLU A 81 12.91 -4.72 -0.42
CA GLU A 81 14.08 -3.86 -0.57
C GLU A 81 14.21 -3.46 -2.04
N LEU A 82 13.73 -2.26 -2.37
CA LEU A 82 13.70 -1.72 -3.72
C LEU A 82 14.41 -0.36 -3.72
N ASP A 83 15.39 -0.20 -4.62
CA ASP A 83 15.97 1.11 -4.94
C ASP A 83 14.93 2.04 -5.56
N ASP A 84 15.23 3.34 -5.66
CA ASP A 84 14.29 4.32 -6.23
C ASP A 84 13.79 3.96 -7.63
N ASP A 85 14.67 3.50 -8.52
CA ASP A 85 14.28 3.00 -9.85
C ASP A 85 13.34 1.79 -9.77
N GLN A 86 13.64 0.83 -8.88
CA GLN A 86 12.82 -0.38 -8.73
C GLN A 86 11.45 -0.05 -8.10
N ALA A 87 11.41 0.88 -7.16
CA ALA A 87 10.19 1.39 -6.56
C ALA A 87 9.30 2.06 -7.61
N ILE A 88 9.88 2.87 -8.50
CA ILE A 88 9.15 3.48 -9.63
C ILE A 88 8.60 2.40 -10.56
N VAL A 89 9.41 1.40 -10.94
CA VAL A 89 8.96 0.30 -11.80
C VAL A 89 7.82 -0.49 -11.15
N ALA A 90 7.96 -0.88 -9.89
CA ALA A 90 6.94 -1.63 -9.16
C ALA A 90 5.64 -0.83 -8.96
N MET A 91 5.75 0.49 -8.76
CA MET A 91 4.61 1.39 -8.72
C MET A 91 3.85 1.36 -10.06
N VAL A 92 4.56 1.47 -11.20
CA VAL A 92 3.94 1.45 -12.53
C VAL A 92 3.34 0.09 -12.85
N ASP A 93 4.02 -1.00 -12.49
CA ASP A 93 3.56 -2.37 -12.72
C ASP A 93 2.26 -2.66 -11.95
N SER A 94 2.14 -2.16 -10.73
CA SER A 94 0.95 -2.32 -9.89
C SER A 94 -0.31 -1.61 -10.41
N VAL A 95 -0.18 -0.70 -11.38
CA VAL A 95 -1.30 0.01 -12.02
C VAL A 95 -1.74 -0.68 -13.31
N ARG A 96 -0.97 -1.66 -13.81
CA ARG A 96 -1.36 -2.41 -15.01
C ARG A 96 -2.34 -3.53 -14.63
N PRO A 97 -3.51 -3.60 -15.30
CA PRO A 97 -4.52 -4.64 -15.07
C PRO A 97 -4.06 -6.02 -15.54
#